data_AF-A0A9D6L0T9-F1
#
_entry.id   AF-A0A9D6L0T9-F1
#
_cell.length_a   1.000
_cell.length_b   1.000
_cell.length_c   1.000
_cell.angle_alpha   90.00
_cell.angle_beta   90.00
_cell.angle_gamma   90.00
#
_symmetry.space_group_name_H-M   'P 1'
#
loop_
_entity.id
_entity.type
_entity.pdbx_description
1 polymer ?
#
loop_
_entity_poly.entity_id
_entity_poly.type
_entity_poly.pdbx_seq_one_letter_code
_entity_poly.pdbx_strand_id
1 'polypeptide(L)'
;SEGYHLYQGDAKFHGGISLDNAGIRATGKIEYHATTVESNDFVFYPDSVIARGKVGEIKESQFGNVNFPQMTFTDYQMKWLPKQDKFRLKNLKEPFSLYDKTATLSGNITVSKKGVTGSGKLSTRGSEVASRELNFSSKDFGARHARFAVKAGNPDKPALAGKDVRLKFNLEQNYATISPEIEGVAAIEFPYAQFKTSIPQARWDLTTQKIVMTKAADVPIENSYFYTTRKDLDSLRFNAEKAEYDIQLQQLKVSGIPYIIVADAKITPENNEVLILENAKIGQLKNTVIVLDTLNGYHRLTEGVVDIVSRKEFSGYATYQYVNAANDTFAIKMTDFHLEPIVAEESKKRNKTAALMQTVGNGAVTEKENIRVAPRIFYKGDMVMYATRPALQLKGYVKLDLKKIKNYDTWLAYNQSGDEKDILIDFDNSVSEVGRRAQGGLHFASDNSLYITFVFDKKDDNDEDFFKPSGTLHFDKESNEFRIEDLRKAAGEKLEGKVFNYNEDKQEVRFEGPVTFFKGTKDFNLTSSALGSGNLETNEIKMNSLIMANMNMPPAVFQMMAANLQELIKSEGASDGLGDQTELLYKIANIAGEKVAKEYDTRVLVLFWL
;
A
#
# COMPACT_ATOMS: atom_id res chain seq x y z
N SER A 1 -34.88 -17.53 70.74
CA SER A 1 -36.10 -16.72 70.61
C SER A 1 -36.31 -16.40 69.14
N GLU A 2 -37.55 -16.43 68.65
CA GLU A 2 -37.90 -16.40 67.20
C GLU A 2 -37.60 -15.08 66.47
N GLY A 3 -37.11 -14.05 67.16
CA GLY A 3 -36.81 -12.72 66.59
C GLY A 3 -38.07 -11.90 66.30
N TYR A 4 -37.91 -10.59 66.16
CA TYR A 4 -38.98 -9.67 65.80
C TYR A 4 -38.98 -9.42 64.29
N HIS A 5 -40.11 -9.66 63.62
CA HIS A 5 -40.26 -9.26 62.22
C HIS A 5 -40.28 -7.74 62.08
N LEU A 6 -39.41 -7.21 61.21
CA LEU A 6 -39.28 -5.78 60.99
C LEU A 6 -40.11 -5.33 59.77
N TYR A 7 -40.88 -4.25 59.93
CA TYR A 7 -41.65 -3.60 58.85
C TYR A 7 -42.55 -4.54 58.04
N GLN A 8 -43.09 -5.60 58.66
CA GLN A 8 -43.89 -6.64 57.98
C GLN A 8 -43.15 -7.29 56.78
N GLY A 9 -41.82 -7.24 56.79
CA GLY A 9 -40.97 -7.76 55.72
C GLY A 9 -40.18 -9.00 56.12
N ASP A 10 -39.23 -9.34 55.26
CA ASP A 10 -38.41 -10.56 55.39
C ASP A 10 -37.23 -10.41 56.37
N ALA A 11 -37.08 -9.24 57.00
CA ALA A 11 -36.02 -9.03 57.98
C ALA A 11 -36.47 -9.38 59.40
N LYS A 12 -35.55 -9.98 60.16
CA LYS A 12 -35.74 -10.31 61.57
C LYS A 12 -34.72 -9.60 62.44
N PHE A 13 -35.17 -9.05 63.57
CA PHE A 13 -34.31 -8.48 64.60
C PHE A 13 -34.20 -9.41 65.80
N HIS A 14 -33.00 -9.57 66.33
CA HIS A 14 -32.76 -10.28 67.59
C HIS A 14 -31.94 -9.39 68.51
N GLY A 15 -32.50 -9.01 69.66
CA GLY A 15 -31.83 -8.14 70.63
C GLY A 15 -32.81 -7.38 71.52
N GLY A 16 -32.29 -6.38 72.23
CA GLY A 16 -33.08 -5.49 73.08
C GLY A 16 -33.55 -4.25 72.32
N ILE A 17 -34.83 -3.91 72.44
CA ILE A 17 -35.45 -2.71 71.86
C ILE A 17 -35.82 -1.76 73.00
N SER A 18 -35.52 -0.46 72.84
CA SER A 18 -35.95 0.62 73.73
C SER A 18 -36.70 1.70 72.95
N LEU A 19 -37.68 2.32 73.59
CA LEU A 19 -38.40 3.48 73.07
C LEU A 19 -38.32 4.61 74.11
N ASP A 20 -37.72 5.74 73.72
CA ASP A 20 -37.62 6.95 74.52
C ASP A 20 -37.77 8.22 73.65
N ASN A 21 -37.47 9.39 74.21
CA ASN A 21 -37.52 10.67 73.48
C ASN A 21 -36.51 10.76 72.31
N ALA A 22 -35.56 9.83 72.19
CA ALA A 22 -34.63 9.70 71.08
C ALA A 22 -35.10 8.69 70.01
N GLY A 23 -36.32 8.16 70.13
CA GLY A 23 -36.98 7.29 69.16
C GLY A 23 -36.90 5.80 69.51
N ILE A 24 -37.21 4.95 68.52
CA ILE A 24 -37.06 3.49 68.65
C ILE A 24 -35.60 3.15 68.35
N ARG A 25 -34.92 2.59 69.36
CA ARG A 25 -33.52 2.18 69.25
C ARG A 25 -33.34 0.73 69.68
N ALA A 26 -32.34 0.06 69.14
CA ALA A 26 -32.07 -1.32 69.52
C ALA A 26 -30.59 -1.71 69.46
N THR A 27 -30.20 -2.61 70.34
CA THR A 27 -28.89 -3.28 70.35
C THR A 27 -29.09 -4.75 70.05
N GLY A 28 -28.39 -5.28 69.04
CA GLY A 28 -28.54 -6.69 68.65
C GLY A 28 -28.08 -6.97 67.23
N LYS A 29 -28.79 -7.87 66.54
CA LYS A 29 -28.55 -8.20 65.12
C LYS A 29 -29.81 -8.06 64.27
N ILE A 30 -29.61 -7.67 63.01
CA ILE A 30 -30.63 -7.74 61.96
C ILE A 30 -30.21 -8.80 60.95
N GLU A 31 -31.12 -9.72 60.65
CA GLU A 31 -31.00 -10.68 59.56
C GLU A 31 -31.94 -10.24 58.42
N TYR A 32 -31.44 -10.18 57.19
CA TYR A 32 -32.20 -9.85 55.99
C TYR A 32 -31.63 -10.64 54.81
N HIS A 33 -32.41 -11.62 54.33
CA HIS A 33 -31.96 -12.63 53.36
C HIS A 33 -30.67 -13.33 53.82
N ALA A 34 -29.63 -13.30 52.98
CA ALA A 34 -28.30 -13.82 53.27
C ALA A 34 -27.47 -12.95 54.22
N THR A 35 -27.95 -11.76 54.57
CA THR A 35 -27.17 -10.72 55.27
C THR A 35 -27.48 -10.71 56.76
N THR A 36 -26.44 -10.75 57.59
CA THR A 36 -26.54 -10.57 59.04
C THR A 36 -25.66 -9.38 59.43
N VAL A 37 -26.21 -8.44 60.19
CA VAL A 37 -25.46 -7.27 60.68
C VAL A 37 -25.68 -7.06 62.17
N GLU A 38 -24.61 -6.72 62.89
CA GLU A 38 -24.64 -6.46 64.33
C GLU A 38 -24.33 -5.00 64.64
N SER A 39 -25.14 -4.38 65.50
CA SER A 39 -24.96 -2.99 65.94
C SER A 39 -25.34 -2.83 67.40
N ASN A 40 -24.60 -1.93 68.07
CA ASN A 40 -24.96 -1.47 69.42
C ASN A 40 -26.05 -0.40 69.41
N ASP A 41 -26.32 0.22 68.25
CA ASP A 41 -27.32 1.28 68.09
C ASP A 41 -27.93 1.20 66.67
N PHE A 42 -29.04 0.49 66.54
CA PHE A 42 -29.96 0.62 65.41
C PHE A 42 -30.98 1.69 65.73
N VAL A 43 -31.15 2.67 64.83
CA VAL A 43 -32.20 3.69 64.94
C VAL A 43 -33.27 3.41 63.90
N PHE A 44 -34.50 3.18 64.36
CA PHE A 44 -35.64 2.84 63.52
C PHE A 44 -36.50 4.07 63.24
N TYR A 45 -36.77 4.32 61.96
CA TYR A 45 -37.67 5.34 61.45
C TYR A 45 -38.84 4.66 60.73
N PRO A 46 -40.00 5.33 60.57
CA PRO A 46 -41.15 4.72 59.89
C PRO A 46 -40.87 4.13 58.50
N ASP A 47 -39.84 4.62 57.80
CA ASP A 47 -39.46 4.22 56.45
C ASP A 47 -38.07 3.57 56.33
N SER A 48 -37.28 3.52 57.41
CA SER A 48 -35.86 3.19 57.32
C SER A 48 -35.22 2.76 58.63
N VAL A 49 -34.09 2.07 58.54
CA VAL A 49 -33.21 1.78 59.68
C VAL A 49 -31.83 2.29 59.35
N ILE A 50 -31.16 2.93 60.31
CA ILE A 50 -29.75 3.32 60.18
C ILE A 50 -28.95 2.75 61.34
N ALA A 51 -27.68 2.43 61.10
CA ALA A 51 -26.77 1.96 62.13
C ALA A 51 -25.31 2.17 61.74
N ARG A 52 -24.45 2.13 62.75
CA ARG A 52 -23.03 1.82 62.59
C ARG A 52 -22.73 0.56 63.38
N GLY A 53 -22.14 -0.42 62.72
CA GLY A 53 -21.83 -1.70 63.36
C GLY A 53 -20.38 -2.11 63.18
N LYS A 54 -19.96 -3.08 63.99
CA LYS A 54 -18.59 -3.58 64.01
C LYS A 54 -18.40 -4.89 63.23
N VAL A 55 -19.46 -5.68 63.07
CA VAL A 55 -19.41 -6.99 62.42
C VAL A 55 -20.66 -7.19 61.58
N GLY A 56 -20.47 -7.68 60.37
CA GLY A 56 -21.54 -8.18 59.52
C GLY A 56 -21.03 -9.13 58.46
N GLU A 57 -21.95 -9.90 57.90
CA GLU A 57 -21.67 -10.90 56.88
C GLU A 57 -22.82 -11.00 55.86
N ILE A 58 -22.47 -11.46 54.67
CA ILE A 58 -23.39 -12.04 53.69
C ILE A 58 -22.93 -13.48 53.48
N LYS A 59 -23.81 -14.44 53.75
CA LYS A 59 -23.49 -15.86 53.54
C LYS A 59 -23.71 -16.24 52.09
N GLU A 60 -22.80 -17.03 51.54
CA GLU A 60 -23.06 -17.69 50.27
C GLU A 60 -24.31 -18.56 50.38
N SER A 61 -25.31 -18.23 49.57
CA SER A 61 -26.62 -18.86 49.62
C SER A 61 -27.41 -18.53 48.37
N GLN A 62 -28.42 -19.36 48.10
CA GLN A 62 -29.38 -19.11 47.03
C GLN A 62 -30.74 -18.81 47.65
N PHE A 63 -31.31 -17.64 47.32
CA PHE A 63 -32.68 -17.29 47.66
C PHE A 63 -33.49 -17.14 46.37
N GLY A 64 -34.42 -18.07 46.13
CA GLY A 64 -35.12 -18.17 44.85
C GLY A 64 -34.14 -18.43 43.70
N ASN A 65 -34.12 -17.53 42.72
CA ASN A 65 -33.23 -17.60 41.55
C ASN A 65 -31.98 -16.71 41.69
N VAL A 66 -31.71 -16.18 42.89
CA VAL A 66 -30.62 -15.22 43.12
C VAL A 66 -29.56 -15.85 44.03
N ASN A 67 -28.31 -15.84 43.56
CA ASN A 67 -27.16 -16.29 44.31
C ASN A 67 -26.48 -15.11 45.00
N PHE A 68 -26.27 -15.22 46.30
CA PHE A 68 -25.59 -14.23 47.12
C PHE A 68 -24.11 -14.60 47.28
N PRO A 69 -23.19 -13.63 47.23
CA PRO A 69 -21.77 -13.88 47.46
C PRO A 69 -21.49 -14.15 48.95
N GLN A 70 -20.37 -14.83 49.23
CA GLN A 70 -19.75 -14.80 50.54
C GLN A 70 -19.10 -13.41 50.75
N MET A 71 -19.41 -12.78 51.88
CA MET A 71 -18.83 -11.49 52.26
C MET A 71 -18.73 -11.32 53.76
N THR A 72 -17.66 -10.72 54.24
CA THR A 72 -17.52 -10.26 55.63
C THR A 72 -17.05 -8.82 55.68
N PHE A 73 -17.46 -8.11 56.71
CA PHE A 73 -17.09 -6.71 56.90
C PHE A 73 -17.14 -6.28 58.35
N THR A 74 -16.31 -5.28 58.64
CA THR A 74 -16.21 -4.62 59.94
C THR A 74 -16.36 -3.12 59.76
N ASP A 75 -16.63 -2.41 60.85
CA ASP A 75 -16.75 -0.94 60.88
C ASP A 75 -17.53 -0.37 59.69
N TYR A 76 -18.83 -0.69 59.64
CA TYR A 76 -19.70 -0.33 58.53
C TYR A 76 -20.75 0.70 58.95
N GLN A 77 -21.23 1.47 57.97
CA GLN A 77 -22.46 2.23 58.07
C GLN A 77 -23.56 1.54 57.28
N MET A 78 -24.73 1.41 57.89
CA MET A 78 -25.90 0.78 57.30
C MET A 78 -27.04 1.78 57.14
N LYS A 79 -27.75 1.68 56.02
CA LYS A 79 -29.06 2.29 55.81
C LYS A 79 -29.96 1.29 55.09
N TRP A 80 -30.96 0.78 55.77
CA TRP A 80 -31.97 -0.08 55.19
C TRP A 80 -33.25 0.71 54.87
N LEU A 81 -33.74 0.53 53.66
CA LEU A 81 -35.00 1.10 53.15
C LEU A 81 -35.94 -0.06 52.79
N PRO A 82 -36.73 -0.56 53.75
CA PRO A 82 -37.53 -1.78 53.58
C PRO A 82 -38.48 -1.71 52.38
N LYS A 83 -39.25 -0.62 52.25
CA LYS A 83 -40.21 -0.42 51.16
C LYS A 83 -39.59 -0.34 49.77
N GLN A 84 -38.30 0.03 49.70
CA GLN A 84 -37.56 0.11 48.44
C GLN A 84 -36.70 -1.14 48.17
N ASP A 85 -36.71 -2.12 49.07
CA ASP A 85 -35.90 -3.33 48.99
C ASP A 85 -34.39 -3.03 48.84
N LYS A 86 -33.90 -2.04 49.61
CA LYS A 86 -32.49 -1.59 49.55
C LYS A 86 -31.85 -1.64 50.93
N PHE A 87 -31.02 -2.66 51.15
CA PHE A 87 -30.18 -2.76 52.35
C PHE A 87 -28.77 -2.29 52.00
N ARG A 88 -28.47 -1.03 52.32
CA ARG A 88 -27.21 -0.38 51.93
C ARG A 88 -26.17 -0.49 53.03
N LEU A 89 -24.97 -0.88 52.62
CA LEU A 89 -23.78 -0.98 53.45
C LEU A 89 -22.68 -0.13 52.84
N LYS A 90 -21.96 0.61 53.67
CA LYS A 90 -20.75 1.36 53.31
C LYS A 90 -19.66 1.01 54.28
N ASN A 91 -18.48 0.65 53.79
CA ASN A 91 -17.34 0.41 54.66
C ASN A 91 -16.72 1.74 55.11
N LEU A 92 -16.26 1.83 56.36
CA LEU A 92 -15.70 3.07 56.92
C LEU A 92 -14.16 3.05 56.97
N LYS A 93 -13.58 1.96 57.47
CA LYS A 93 -12.12 1.78 57.59
C LYS A 93 -11.64 0.67 56.68
N GLU A 94 -11.94 -0.57 57.06
CA GLU A 94 -11.50 -1.76 56.32
C GLU A 94 -12.38 -2.00 55.08
N PRO A 95 -11.85 -2.51 53.97
CA PRO A 95 -12.66 -2.96 52.84
C PRO A 95 -13.61 -4.10 53.21
N PHE A 96 -14.71 -4.25 52.46
CA PHE A 96 -15.45 -5.51 52.44
C PHE A 96 -14.53 -6.63 51.96
N SER A 97 -14.55 -7.78 52.62
CA SER A 97 -13.83 -8.99 52.21
C SER A 97 -14.82 -9.94 51.54
N LEU A 98 -14.54 -10.38 50.32
CA LEU A 98 -15.41 -11.24 49.52
C LEU A 98 -14.70 -12.55 49.15
N TYR A 99 -15.48 -13.61 48.91
CA TYR A 99 -15.00 -14.87 48.34
C TYR A 99 -13.78 -15.44 49.07
N ASP A 100 -13.93 -15.66 50.38
CA ASP A 100 -12.89 -16.19 51.27
C ASP A 100 -11.59 -15.37 51.25
N LYS A 101 -11.75 -14.04 51.30
CA LYS A 101 -10.66 -13.04 51.28
C LYS A 101 -9.86 -13.00 49.97
N THR A 102 -10.33 -13.66 48.91
CA THR A 102 -9.67 -13.59 47.59
C THR A 102 -9.96 -12.27 46.87
N ALA A 103 -10.97 -11.51 47.32
CA ALA A 103 -11.28 -10.18 46.83
C ALA A 103 -11.60 -9.20 47.97
N THR A 104 -11.31 -7.92 47.73
CA THR A 104 -11.65 -6.82 48.64
C THR A 104 -12.38 -5.71 47.88
N LEU A 105 -13.35 -5.04 48.52
CA LEU A 105 -14.06 -3.90 47.95
C LEU A 105 -14.06 -2.73 48.94
N SER A 106 -13.52 -1.58 48.51
CA SER A 106 -13.71 -0.31 49.19
C SER A 106 -14.80 0.49 48.49
N GLY A 107 -15.96 0.66 49.13
CA GLY A 107 -17.07 1.43 48.60
C GLY A 107 -18.42 1.13 49.27
N ASN A 108 -19.44 0.90 48.46
CA ASN A 108 -20.81 0.68 48.92
C ASN A 108 -21.38 -0.58 48.30
N ILE A 109 -22.26 -1.24 49.04
CA ILE A 109 -22.99 -2.43 48.62
C ILE A 109 -24.47 -2.23 48.91
N THR A 110 -25.33 -2.69 48.00
CA THR A 110 -26.77 -2.76 48.20
C THR A 110 -27.22 -4.20 48.02
N VAL A 111 -27.77 -4.76 49.09
CA VAL A 111 -28.43 -6.06 49.09
C VAL A 111 -29.93 -5.85 48.86
N SER A 112 -30.51 -6.64 47.96
CA SER A 112 -31.93 -6.63 47.60
C SER A 112 -32.39 -8.04 47.25
N LYS A 113 -33.70 -8.25 47.07
CA LYS A 113 -34.27 -9.51 46.53
C LYS A 113 -33.79 -9.81 45.11
N LYS A 114 -33.30 -8.80 44.38
CA LYS A 114 -32.73 -8.95 43.02
C LYS A 114 -31.25 -9.31 43.03
N GLY A 115 -30.60 -9.33 44.19
CA GLY A 115 -29.18 -9.66 44.35
C GLY A 115 -28.36 -8.55 44.99
N VAL A 116 -27.04 -8.68 44.83
CA VAL A 116 -26.04 -7.82 45.48
C VAL A 116 -25.37 -6.95 44.42
N THR A 117 -25.50 -5.63 44.57
CA THR A 117 -24.85 -4.64 43.71
C THR A 117 -23.89 -3.79 44.53
N GLY A 118 -22.93 -3.15 43.89
CA GLY A 118 -21.99 -2.29 44.57
C GLY A 118 -21.38 -1.20 43.70
N SER A 119 -20.63 -0.32 44.35
CA SER A 119 -19.86 0.74 43.73
C SER A 119 -18.57 0.94 44.53
N GLY A 120 -17.46 1.18 43.86
CA GLY A 120 -16.18 1.40 44.53
C GLY A 120 -15.00 0.81 43.78
N LYS A 121 -13.92 0.57 44.53
CA LYS A 121 -12.70 -0.06 44.04
C LYS A 121 -12.61 -1.49 44.58
N LEU A 122 -12.68 -2.46 43.69
CA LEU A 122 -12.49 -3.88 43.96
C LEU A 122 -11.06 -4.30 43.59
N SER A 123 -10.42 -5.11 44.42
CA SER A 123 -9.13 -5.74 44.14
C SER A 123 -9.24 -7.25 44.30
N THR A 124 -8.79 -8.02 43.31
CA THR A 124 -8.86 -9.49 43.32
C THR A 124 -7.80 -10.07 42.40
N ARG A 125 -7.16 -11.18 42.82
CA ARG A 125 -6.29 -12.03 41.98
C ARG A 125 -5.35 -11.25 41.03
N GLY A 126 -4.64 -10.24 41.56
CA GLY A 126 -3.70 -9.43 40.75
C GLY A 126 -4.36 -8.41 39.83
N SER A 127 -5.61 -8.03 40.06
CA SER A 127 -6.34 -7.03 39.27
C SER A 127 -7.10 -6.03 40.12
N GLU A 128 -7.43 -4.88 39.54
CA GLU A 128 -8.25 -3.84 40.15
C GLU A 128 -9.39 -3.42 39.22
N VAL A 129 -10.57 -3.21 39.81
CA VAL A 129 -11.79 -2.76 39.12
C VAL A 129 -12.34 -1.56 39.86
N ALA A 130 -12.56 -0.45 39.19
CA ALA A 130 -13.28 0.69 39.73
C ALA A 130 -14.53 0.97 38.90
N SER A 131 -15.70 0.87 39.52
CA SER A 131 -16.99 1.10 38.86
C SER A 131 -18.06 1.57 39.85
N ARG A 132 -19.09 2.25 39.33
CA ARG A 132 -20.33 2.56 40.06
C ARG A 132 -21.40 1.47 39.92
N GLU A 133 -21.17 0.50 39.04
CA GLU A 133 -22.10 -0.53 38.60
C GLU A 133 -21.42 -1.90 38.70
N LEU A 134 -21.17 -2.34 39.93
CA LEU A 134 -20.73 -3.69 40.24
C LEU A 134 -21.92 -4.58 40.57
N ASN A 135 -21.87 -5.83 40.15
CA ASN A 135 -22.82 -6.87 40.54
C ASN A 135 -22.08 -8.12 41.01
N PHE A 136 -22.58 -8.77 42.06
CA PHE A 136 -21.94 -9.90 42.71
C PHE A 136 -22.87 -11.11 42.76
N SER A 137 -22.34 -12.27 42.42
CA SER A 137 -22.95 -13.60 42.53
C SER A 137 -22.05 -14.48 43.40
N SER A 138 -22.44 -15.73 43.66
CA SER A 138 -21.65 -16.67 44.47
C SER A 138 -20.28 -17.00 43.85
N LYS A 139 -20.21 -17.16 42.52
CA LYS A 139 -19.01 -17.63 41.79
C LYS A 139 -18.51 -16.66 40.72
N ASP A 140 -19.13 -15.50 40.60
CA ASP A 140 -18.77 -14.49 39.61
C ASP A 140 -19.12 -13.08 40.09
N PHE A 141 -18.50 -12.09 39.45
CA PHE A 141 -18.92 -10.70 39.56
C PHE A 141 -18.80 -10.01 38.21
N GLY A 142 -19.56 -8.94 38.03
CA GLY A 142 -19.49 -8.10 36.85
C GLY A 142 -19.30 -6.63 37.17
N ALA A 143 -18.91 -5.88 36.16
CA ALA A 143 -18.84 -4.43 36.21
C ALA A 143 -19.25 -3.81 34.87
N ARG A 144 -19.91 -2.66 34.92
CA ARG A 144 -20.19 -1.79 33.76
C ARG A 144 -19.45 -0.46 33.92
N HIS A 145 -19.16 0.22 32.83
CA HIS A 145 -18.45 1.52 32.82
C HIS A 145 -17.18 1.52 33.68
N ALA A 146 -16.46 0.39 33.67
CA ALA A 146 -15.40 0.14 34.62
C ALA A 146 -14.06 0.71 34.14
N ARG A 147 -13.23 1.11 35.10
CA ARG A 147 -11.78 1.15 34.90
C ARG A 147 -11.21 -0.16 35.42
N PHE A 148 -10.52 -0.89 34.58
CA PHE A 148 -9.97 -2.20 34.89
C PHE A 148 -8.46 -2.19 34.70
N ALA A 149 -7.72 -2.85 35.58
CA ALA A 149 -6.28 -3.02 35.41
C ALA A 149 -5.85 -4.42 35.86
N VAL A 150 -5.06 -5.08 35.03
CA VAL A 150 -4.30 -6.29 35.40
C VAL A 150 -2.92 -5.85 35.83
N LYS A 151 -2.56 -6.11 37.10
CA LYS A 151 -1.27 -5.70 37.65
C LYS A 151 -0.14 -6.49 36.99
N ALA A 152 1.01 -5.85 36.85
CA ALA A 152 2.26 -6.48 36.46
C ALA A 152 3.30 -6.28 37.59
N GLY A 153 4.54 -6.72 37.36
CA GLY A 153 5.63 -6.52 38.32
C GLY A 153 5.91 -5.04 38.64
N ASN A 154 5.63 -4.12 37.69
CA ASN A 154 5.70 -2.69 37.93
C ASN A 154 4.33 -2.14 38.38
N PRO A 155 4.20 -1.56 39.59
CA PRO A 155 2.94 -0.98 40.07
C PRO A 155 2.38 0.17 39.22
N ASP A 156 3.26 0.93 38.55
CA ASP A 156 2.87 2.09 37.74
C ASP A 156 2.50 1.72 36.30
N LYS A 157 2.77 0.48 35.89
CA LYS A 157 2.57 0.01 34.52
C LYS A 157 1.82 -1.34 34.51
N PRO A 158 0.49 -1.34 34.36
CA PRO A 158 -0.27 -2.57 34.33
C PRO A 158 0.00 -3.36 33.03
N ALA A 159 -0.26 -4.67 33.07
CA ALA A 159 -0.17 -5.55 31.90
C ALA A 159 -1.29 -5.26 30.88
N LEU A 160 -2.48 -4.96 31.38
CA LEU A 160 -3.64 -4.51 30.62
C LEU A 160 -4.35 -3.40 31.40
N ALA A 161 -4.79 -2.36 30.71
CA ALA A 161 -5.66 -1.32 31.24
C ALA A 161 -6.92 -1.16 30.38
N GLY A 162 -8.09 -1.21 31.00
CA GLY A 162 -9.38 -0.94 30.38
C GLY A 162 -10.00 0.34 30.92
N LYS A 163 -10.54 1.20 30.04
CA LYS A 163 -11.29 2.40 30.42
C LYS A 163 -12.66 2.38 29.77
N ASP A 164 -13.71 2.48 30.59
CA ASP A 164 -15.11 2.40 30.14
C ASP A 164 -15.41 1.04 29.48
N VAL A 165 -15.09 -0.03 30.23
CA VAL A 165 -15.25 -1.41 29.80
C VAL A 165 -16.35 -2.13 30.58
N ARG A 166 -16.93 -3.14 29.94
CA ARG A 166 -17.70 -4.20 30.58
C ARG A 166 -16.74 -5.27 31.06
N LEU A 167 -16.97 -5.78 32.26
CA LEU A 167 -16.19 -6.83 32.88
C LEU A 167 -17.13 -7.94 33.36
N LYS A 168 -16.76 -9.19 33.10
CA LYS A 168 -17.34 -10.36 33.76
C LYS A 168 -16.20 -11.26 34.24
N PHE A 169 -16.12 -11.47 35.55
CA PHE A 169 -15.09 -12.26 36.19
C PHE A 169 -15.68 -13.59 36.67
N ASN A 170 -15.13 -14.70 36.18
CA ASN A 170 -15.50 -16.04 36.63
C ASN A 170 -14.47 -16.53 37.64
N LEU A 171 -14.88 -16.65 38.90
CA LEU A 171 -14.00 -17.01 40.02
C LEU A 171 -13.74 -18.52 40.10
N GLU A 172 -14.66 -19.33 39.56
CA GLU A 172 -14.56 -20.79 39.53
C GLU A 172 -13.62 -21.25 38.40
N GLN A 173 -13.77 -20.67 37.21
CA GLN A 173 -12.97 -20.99 36.03
C GLN A 173 -11.70 -20.11 35.91
N ASN A 174 -11.47 -19.18 36.86
CA ASN A 174 -10.31 -18.28 36.91
C ASN A 174 -10.01 -17.54 35.59
N TYR A 175 -11.02 -16.87 35.02
CA TYR A 175 -10.80 -15.93 33.92
C TYR A 175 -11.70 -14.70 34.04
N ALA A 176 -11.33 -13.65 33.32
CA ALA A 176 -12.14 -12.46 33.14
C ALA A 176 -12.38 -12.19 31.65
N THR A 177 -13.61 -11.82 31.29
CA THR A 177 -13.94 -11.29 29.97
C THR A 177 -14.10 -9.79 30.07
N ILE A 178 -13.43 -9.07 29.18
CA ILE A 178 -13.41 -7.61 29.08
C ILE A 178 -13.89 -7.23 27.68
N SER A 179 -14.76 -6.24 27.59
CA SER A 179 -15.18 -5.66 26.31
C SER A 179 -15.40 -4.15 26.41
N PRO A 180 -15.22 -3.38 25.32
CA PRO A 180 -15.64 -1.99 25.29
C PRO A 180 -17.15 -1.84 25.58
N GLU A 181 -17.57 -0.76 26.24
CA GLU A 181 -19.00 -0.45 26.36
C GLU A 181 -19.64 -0.12 25.00
N ILE A 182 -18.87 0.46 24.09
CA ILE A 182 -19.28 0.83 22.74
C ILE A 182 -18.33 0.15 21.75
N GLU A 183 -18.87 -0.64 20.83
CA GLU A 183 -18.10 -1.28 19.76
C GLU A 183 -17.33 -0.24 18.92
N GLY A 184 -16.10 -0.57 18.51
CA GLY A 184 -15.23 0.35 17.76
C GLY A 184 -14.47 1.38 18.62
N VAL A 185 -14.81 1.53 19.90
CA VAL A 185 -14.04 2.37 20.83
C VAL A 185 -12.83 1.59 21.34
N ALA A 186 -11.64 2.17 21.18
CA ALA A 186 -10.41 1.61 21.71
C ALA A 186 -10.28 1.77 23.23
N ALA A 187 -11.01 0.95 23.96
CA ALA A 187 -11.14 1.00 25.41
C ALA A 187 -10.05 0.19 26.16
N ILE A 188 -9.33 -0.69 25.45
CA ILE A 188 -8.34 -1.60 26.02
C ILE A 188 -6.93 -1.18 25.57
N GLU A 189 -6.00 -1.13 26.53
CA GLU A 189 -4.61 -0.71 26.37
C GLU A 189 -3.66 -1.77 26.92
N PHE A 190 -2.55 -1.97 26.23
CA PHE A 190 -1.40 -2.79 26.62
C PHE A 190 -0.19 -1.87 26.84
N PRO A 191 0.03 -1.36 28.07
CA PRO A 191 1.06 -0.34 28.33
C PRO A 191 2.49 -0.77 27.98
N TYR A 192 2.81 -2.06 28.11
CA TYR A 192 4.15 -2.59 27.76
C TYR A 192 4.38 -2.65 26.26
N ALA A 193 3.43 -3.20 25.51
CA ALA A 193 3.44 -3.15 24.05
C ALA A 193 3.27 -1.72 23.50
N GLN A 194 2.71 -0.78 24.29
CA GLN A 194 2.33 0.57 23.86
C GLN A 194 1.32 0.54 22.70
N PHE A 195 0.27 -0.27 22.85
CA PHE A 195 -0.83 -0.37 21.90
C PHE A 195 -2.19 -0.24 22.59
N LYS A 196 -3.14 0.33 21.86
CA LYS A 196 -4.56 0.35 22.20
C LYS A 196 -5.34 -0.41 21.15
N THR A 197 -6.46 -1.00 21.56
CA THR A 197 -7.31 -1.79 20.69
C THR A 197 -8.79 -1.55 20.96
N SER A 198 -9.57 -1.57 19.87
CA SER A 198 -11.03 -1.59 19.89
C SER A 198 -11.62 -3.00 19.78
N ILE A 199 -10.77 -4.03 19.84
CA ILE A 199 -11.21 -5.42 19.65
C ILE A 199 -12.38 -5.73 20.60
N PRO A 200 -13.48 -6.31 20.10
CA PRO A 200 -14.73 -6.37 20.86
C PRO A 200 -14.65 -7.17 22.15
N GLN A 201 -13.79 -8.17 22.22
CA GLN A 201 -13.69 -9.06 23.37
C GLN A 201 -12.24 -9.44 23.65
N ALA A 202 -11.86 -9.34 24.92
CA ALA A 202 -10.63 -9.86 25.49
C ALA A 202 -10.96 -10.83 26.63
N ARG A 203 -10.33 -12.00 26.66
CA ARG A 203 -10.42 -12.98 27.74
C ARG A 203 -9.06 -13.11 28.40
N TRP A 204 -8.96 -12.67 29.64
CA TRP A 204 -7.79 -12.87 30.47
C TRP A 204 -7.92 -14.17 31.24
N ASP A 205 -7.05 -15.12 30.96
CA ASP A 205 -6.92 -16.38 31.69
C ASP A 205 -5.86 -16.25 32.77
N LEU A 206 -6.25 -16.41 34.03
CA LEU A 206 -5.36 -16.19 35.17
C LEU A 206 -4.38 -17.34 35.38
N THR A 207 -4.69 -18.54 34.86
CA THR A 207 -3.84 -19.72 35.02
C THR A 207 -2.66 -19.67 34.06
N THR A 208 -2.95 -19.36 32.80
CA THR A 208 -1.94 -19.25 31.74
C THR A 208 -1.28 -17.87 31.69
N GLN A 209 -1.83 -16.86 32.37
CA GLN A 209 -1.37 -15.47 32.31
C GLN A 209 -1.40 -14.89 30.88
N LYS A 210 -2.39 -15.32 30.09
CA LYS A 210 -2.59 -14.88 28.71
C LYS A 210 -3.89 -14.13 28.52
N ILE A 211 -3.88 -13.19 27.59
CA ILE A 211 -5.07 -12.43 27.19
C ILE A 211 -5.34 -12.70 25.73
N VAL A 212 -6.40 -13.47 25.46
CA VAL A 212 -6.82 -13.82 24.11
C VAL A 212 -7.96 -12.90 23.69
N MET A 213 -7.81 -12.27 22.54
CA MET A 213 -8.74 -11.29 22.00
C MET A 213 -9.30 -11.77 20.68
N THR A 214 -10.59 -11.53 20.47
CA THR A 214 -11.30 -12.01 19.28
C THR A 214 -12.37 -11.03 18.83
N LYS A 215 -12.40 -10.78 17.53
CA LYS A 215 -13.54 -10.21 16.82
C LYS A 215 -14.48 -11.35 16.41
N ALA A 216 -15.77 -11.24 16.74
CA ALA A 216 -16.77 -12.17 16.23
C ALA A 216 -16.97 -11.98 14.70
N ALA A 217 -17.48 -13.00 14.01
CA ALA A 217 -17.57 -12.99 12.55
C ALA A 217 -18.52 -11.90 12.01
N ASP A 218 -19.56 -11.59 12.78
CA ASP A 218 -20.60 -10.58 12.51
C ASP A 218 -20.16 -9.14 12.78
N VAL A 219 -19.07 -8.93 13.52
CA VAL A 219 -18.52 -7.59 13.76
C VAL A 219 -17.70 -7.12 12.56
N PRO A 220 -17.96 -5.93 11.99
CA PRO A 220 -17.16 -5.38 10.89
C PRO A 220 -15.68 -5.19 11.29
N ILE A 221 -14.74 -5.48 10.37
CA ILE A 221 -13.30 -5.44 10.65
C ILE A 221 -12.81 -4.01 10.96
N GLU A 222 -13.51 -3.00 10.48
CA GLU A 222 -13.21 -1.58 10.70
C GLU A 222 -13.36 -1.19 12.18
N ASN A 223 -14.23 -1.91 12.90
CA ASN A 223 -14.47 -1.74 14.34
C ASN A 223 -13.46 -2.51 15.21
N SER A 224 -12.54 -3.28 14.61
CA SER A 224 -11.50 -4.04 15.31
C SER A 224 -10.11 -3.63 14.81
N TYR A 225 -9.51 -2.65 15.47
CA TYR A 225 -8.21 -2.12 15.11
C TYR A 225 -7.28 -1.98 16.30
N PHE A 226 -5.99 -1.97 15.99
CA PHE A 226 -4.90 -1.72 16.89
C PHE A 226 -4.20 -0.45 16.45
N TYR A 227 -3.79 0.39 17.40
CA TYR A 227 -2.91 1.51 17.12
C TYR A 227 -1.90 1.71 18.24
N THR A 228 -0.72 2.19 17.87
CA THR A 228 0.34 2.47 18.83
C THR A 228 0.09 3.76 19.61
N THR A 229 0.40 3.73 20.91
CA THR A 229 0.44 4.92 21.77
C THR A 229 1.82 5.59 21.79
N ARG A 230 2.81 5.02 21.09
CA ARG A 230 4.14 5.59 20.94
C ARG A 230 4.12 6.73 19.92
N LYS A 231 4.56 7.92 20.35
CA LYS A 231 4.52 9.15 19.53
C LYS A 231 5.38 9.06 18.27
N ASP A 232 6.55 8.44 18.36
CA ASP A 232 7.51 8.34 17.26
C ASP A 232 6.98 7.55 16.06
N LEU A 233 6.01 6.65 16.28
CA LEU A 233 5.42 5.81 15.25
C LEU A 233 4.21 6.48 14.55
N ASP A 234 3.92 7.74 14.89
CA ASP A 234 2.87 8.57 14.27
C ASP A 234 1.49 7.90 14.22
N SER A 235 1.12 7.26 15.35
CA SER A 235 -0.15 6.55 15.52
C SER A 235 -0.42 5.50 14.43
N LEU A 236 0.62 4.75 14.02
CA LEU A 236 0.48 3.57 13.17
C LEU A 236 -0.72 2.72 13.65
N ARG A 237 -1.63 2.46 12.70
CA ARG A 237 -2.92 1.79 12.93
C ARG A 237 -3.14 0.73 11.87
N PHE A 238 -3.64 -0.43 12.28
CA PHE A 238 -4.08 -1.49 11.38
C PHE A 238 -5.26 -2.25 11.97
N ASN A 239 -6.08 -2.84 11.10
CA ASN A 239 -7.21 -3.66 11.53
C ASN A 239 -6.76 -5.10 11.76
N ALA A 240 -7.41 -5.82 12.67
CA ALA A 240 -7.09 -7.22 12.94
C ALA A 240 -8.28 -7.97 13.55
N GLU A 241 -8.31 -9.29 13.38
CA GLU A 241 -9.40 -10.14 13.89
C GLU A 241 -9.12 -10.71 15.28
N LYS A 242 -7.86 -10.98 15.59
CA LYS A 242 -7.45 -11.69 16.81
C LYS A 242 -6.15 -11.13 17.35
N ALA A 243 -5.94 -11.29 18.65
CA ALA A 243 -4.64 -11.08 19.25
C ALA A 243 -4.45 -11.96 20.49
N GLU A 244 -3.21 -12.29 20.82
CA GLU A 244 -2.81 -12.93 22.06
C GLU A 244 -1.73 -12.07 22.72
N TYR A 245 -1.97 -11.67 23.96
CA TYR A 245 -0.97 -11.01 24.79
C TYR A 245 -0.48 -11.95 25.88
N ASP A 246 0.81 -12.27 25.85
CA ASP A 246 1.49 -13.03 26.89
C ASP A 246 2.05 -12.05 27.93
N ILE A 247 1.51 -12.10 29.15
CA ILE A 247 1.90 -11.16 30.22
C ILE A 247 3.33 -11.41 30.70
N GLN A 248 3.78 -12.67 30.68
CA GLN A 248 5.12 -13.04 31.17
C GLN A 248 6.21 -12.62 30.19
N LEU A 249 5.97 -12.87 28.90
CA LEU A 249 6.89 -12.49 27.82
C LEU A 249 6.73 -11.03 27.40
N GLN A 250 5.62 -10.39 27.76
CA GLN A 250 5.24 -9.03 27.35
C GLN A 250 5.16 -8.88 25.83
N GLN A 251 4.66 -9.92 25.17
CA GLN A 251 4.55 -10.01 23.72
C GLN A 251 3.08 -9.97 23.29
N LEU A 252 2.77 -9.11 22.33
CA LEU A 252 1.46 -9.01 21.70
C LEU A 252 1.55 -9.58 20.28
N LYS A 253 1.02 -10.78 20.09
CA LYS A 253 0.85 -11.38 18.76
C LYS A 253 -0.51 -11.00 18.21
N VAL A 254 -0.55 -10.29 17.09
CA VAL A 254 -1.79 -9.87 16.42
C VAL A 254 -1.95 -10.64 15.12
N SER A 255 -3.14 -11.16 14.85
CA SER A 255 -3.42 -12.04 13.70
C SER A 255 -4.71 -11.65 12.98
N GLY A 256 -4.84 -12.08 11.73
CA GLY A 256 -5.95 -11.70 10.86
C GLY A 256 -5.87 -10.25 10.40
N ILE A 257 -4.65 -9.75 10.17
CA ILE A 257 -4.38 -8.41 9.63
C ILE A 257 -4.52 -8.47 8.10
N PRO A 258 -5.50 -7.78 7.49
CA PRO A 258 -5.64 -7.80 6.03
C PRO A 258 -4.44 -7.14 5.33
N TYR A 259 -4.03 -5.99 5.86
CA TYR A 259 -2.86 -5.22 5.46
C TYR A 259 -2.58 -4.14 6.50
N ILE A 260 -1.37 -3.59 6.47
CA ILE A 260 -0.92 -2.44 7.22
C ILE A 260 -0.61 -1.34 6.20
N ILE A 261 -1.20 -0.16 6.39
CA ILE A 261 -0.87 1.00 5.55
C ILE A 261 0.32 1.72 6.19
N VAL A 262 1.42 1.83 5.43
CA VAL A 262 2.62 2.58 5.81
C VAL A 262 3.07 3.40 4.62
N ALA A 263 3.24 4.71 4.79
CA ALA A 263 3.48 5.64 3.68
C ALA A 263 2.41 5.44 2.57
N ASP A 264 2.86 5.07 1.38
CA ASP A 264 2.02 4.80 0.20
C ASP A 264 1.82 3.28 -0.03
N ALA A 265 2.27 2.44 0.90
CA ALA A 265 2.27 0.99 0.77
C ALA A 265 1.12 0.33 1.56
N LYS A 266 0.45 -0.64 0.94
CA LYS A 266 -0.31 -1.69 1.62
C LYS A 266 0.61 -2.90 1.81
N ILE A 267 1.05 -3.12 3.04
CA ILE A 267 1.92 -4.24 3.41
C ILE A 267 1.06 -5.34 4.05
N THR A 268 0.96 -6.49 3.40
CA THR A 268 0.30 -7.68 3.94
C THR A 268 1.36 -8.62 4.52
N PRO A 269 1.38 -8.84 5.85
CA PRO A 269 2.36 -9.71 6.48
C PRO A 269 2.07 -11.18 6.19
N GLU A 270 3.10 -12.01 6.25
CA GLU A 270 2.94 -13.47 6.15
C GLU A 270 1.99 -13.99 7.24
N ASN A 271 1.14 -14.94 6.87
CA ASN A 271 0.07 -15.51 7.71
C ASN A 271 -0.92 -14.47 8.28
N ASN A 272 -0.89 -13.24 7.78
CA ASN A 272 -1.66 -12.12 8.30
C ASN A 272 -1.36 -11.83 9.79
N GLU A 273 -0.12 -12.03 10.24
CA GLU A 273 0.29 -11.89 11.64
C GLU A 273 1.44 -10.91 11.85
N VAL A 274 1.46 -10.24 13.01
CA VAL A 274 2.55 -9.40 13.46
C VAL A 274 2.83 -9.66 14.94
N LEU A 275 4.12 -9.75 15.28
CA LEU A 275 4.59 -9.78 16.67
C LEU A 275 5.00 -8.37 17.09
N ILE A 276 4.40 -7.89 18.18
CA ILE A 276 4.75 -6.62 18.82
C ILE A 276 5.40 -6.94 20.16
N LEU A 277 6.61 -6.44 20.35
CA LEU A 277 7.37 -6.54 21.59
C LEU A 277 7.16 -5.25 22.43
N GLU A 278 7.81 -5.21 23.59
CA GLU A 278 7.83 -4.01 24.43
C GLU A 278 8.23 -2.74 23.66
N ASN A 279 7.68 -1.60 24.09
CA ASN A 279 7.93 -0.26 23.53
C ASN A 279 7.53 -0.12 22.05
N ALA A 280 6.44 -0.78 21.67
CA ALA A 280 5.89 -0.82 20.31
C ALA A 280 6.90 -1.29 19.25
N LYS A 281 7.87 -2.14 19.63
CA LYS A 281 8.81 -2.72 18.67
C LYS A 281 8.10 -3.80 17.85
N ILE A 282 7.75 -3.45 16.62
CA ILE A 282 7.20 -4.37 15.62
C ILE A 282 8.33 -5.27 15.13
N GLY A 283 8.11 -6.59 15.15
CA GLY A 283 9.07 -7.54 14.58
C GLY A 283 9.18 -7.35 13.06
N GLN A 284 10.36 -7.61 12.51
CA GLN A 284 10.58 -7.57 11.07
C GLN A 284 9.59 -8.50 10.36
N LEU A 285 8.88 -7.95 9.38
CA LEU A 285 7.92 -8.69 8.58
C LEU A 285 8.68 -9.41 7.47
N LYS A 286 8.40 -10.70 7.29
CA LYS A 286 9.03 -11.53 6.26
C LYS A 286 7.96 -12.06 5.33
N ASN A 287 8.38 -12.41 4.11
CA ASN A 287 7.51 -12.94 3.06
C ASN A 287 6.24 -12.08 2.85
N THR A 288 6.40 -10.76 2.91
CA THR A 288 5.28 -9.82 2.78
C THR A 288 4.89 -9.62 1.34
N VAL A 289 3.60 -9.35 1.10
CA VAL A 289 3.13 -8.77 -0.16
C VAL A 289 3.00 -7.26 0.03
N ILE A 290 3.63 -6.48 -0.85
CA ILE A 290 3.60 -5.02 -0.83
C ILE A 290 2.88 -4.54 -2.09
N VAL A 291 1.87 -3.70 -1.93
CA VAL A 291 1.17 -3.05 -3.03
C VAL A 291 1.32 -1.53 -2.91
N LEU A 292 1.82 -0.91 -3.96
CA LEU A 292 2.14 0.53 -4.05
C LEU A 292 1.51 1.10 -5.33
N ASP A 293 1.05 2.34 -5.38
CA ASP A 293 0.53 3.11 -4.25
C ASP A 293 -0.81 2.52 -3.77
N THR A 294 -1.16 2.75 -2.52
CA THR A 294 -2.46 2.51 -1.90
C THR A 294 -3.68 2.94 -2.73
N LEU A 295 -3.60 4.00 -3.55
CA LEU A 295 -4.69 4.45 -4.42
C LEU A 295 -4.83 3.58 -5.69
N ASN A 296 -3.76 3.50 -6.49
CA ASN A 296 -3.82 2.93 -7.84
C ASN A 296 -3.31 1.49 -7.93
N GLY A 297 -2.45 1.05 -7.00
CA GLY A 297 -1.86 -0.29 -7.00
C GLY A 297 -0.94 -0.57 -8.19
N TYR A 298 -0.16 0.42 -8.64
CA TYR A 298 0.76 0.32 -9.78
C TYR A 298 1.81 -0.80 -9.67
N HIS A 299 2.34 -1.03 -8.47
CA HIS A 299 3.40 -1.98 -8.22
C HIS A 299 2.94 -3.03 -7.21
N ARG A 300 3.28 -4.28 -7.53
CA ARG A 300 3.09 -5.42 -6.65
C ARG A 300 4.43 -6.09 -6.42
N LEU A 301 4.85 -6.15 -5.16
CA LEU A 301 6.08 -6.81 -4.74
C LEU A 301 5.74 -7.99 -3.81
N THR A 302 6.50 -9.06 -3.92
CA THR A 302 6.37 -10.29 -3.13
C THR A 302 7.68 -10.62 -2.43
N GLU A 303 7.66 -11.60 -1.52
CA GLU A 303 8.85 -12.06 -0.79
C GLU A 303 9.54 -10.91 -0.02
N GLY A 304 8.74 -9.92 0.40
CA GLY A 304 9.28 -8.73 1.06
C GLY A 304 9.79 -9.02 2.46
N VAL A 305 10.91 -8.38 2.80
CA VAL A 305 11.43 -8.30 4.15
C VAL A 305 11.41 -6.83 4.54
N VAL A 306 10.53 -6.48 5.48
CA VAL A 306 10.15 -5.09 5.80
C VAL A 306 10.25 -4.82 7.29
N ASP A 307 10.91 -3.71 7.62
CA ASP A 307 10.91 -3.10 8.93
C ASP A 307 10.04 -1.84 8.90
N ILE A 308 8.97 -1.83 9.70
CA ILE A 308 8.09 -0.67 9.83
C ILE A 308 8.72 0.31 10.81
N VAL A 309 9.14 1.48 10.31
CA VAL A 309 9.79 2.53 11.12
C VAL A 309 8.76 3.43 11.77
N SER A 310 7.71 3.82 11.05
CA SER A 310 6.59 4.61 11.55
C SER A 310 5.35 4.43 10.66
N ARG A 311 4.25 5.14 10.89
CA ARG A 311 3.13 5.23 9.93
C ARG A 311 3.55 5.76 8.55
N LYS A 312 4.63 6.54 8.49
CA LYS A 312 5.06 7.27 7.27
C LYS A 312 6.24 6.64 6.57
N GLU A 313 6.87 5.62 7.15
CA GLU A 313 8.14 5.12 6.65
C GLU A 313 8.34 3.65 7.00
N PHE A 314 8.85 2.91 6.04
CA PHE A 314 9.33 1.54 6.20
C PHE A 314 10.60 1.37 5.36
N SER A 315 11.44 0.44 5.79
CA SER A 315 12.66 0.05 5.06
C SER A 315 12.63 -1.43 4.74
N GLY A 316 13.35 -1.84 3.70
CA GLY A 316 13.42 -3.24 3.35
C GLY A 316 13.80 -3.52 1.91
N TYR A 317 13.51 -4.74 1.49
CA TYR A 317 13.65 -5.20 0.11
C TYR A 317 12.54 -6.18 -0.23
N ALA A 318 12.21 -6.31 -1.51
CA ALA A 318 11.20 -7.25 -2.01
C ALA A 318 11.45 -7.57 -3.48
N THR A 319 10.82 -8.63 -3.97
CA THR A 319 10.84 -9.02 -5.38
C THR A 319 9.68 -8.35 -6.11
N TYR A 320 9.97 -7.39 -6.99
CA TYR A 320 8.97 -6.73 -7.83
C TYR A 320 8.54 -7.62 -8.98
N GLN A 321 7.23 -7.75 -9.17
CA GLN A 321 6.62 -8.41 -10.33
C GLN A 321 6.44 -7.39 -11.45
N TYR A 322 7.51 -7.14 -12.20
CA TYR A 322 7.49 -6.21 -13.32
C TYR A 322 6.74 -6.82 -14.50
N VAL A 323 5.62 -6.21 -14.88
CA VAL A 323 4.89 -6.56 -16.11
C VAL A 323 5.35 -5.60 -17.20
N ASN A 324 6.05 -6.12 -18.20
CA ASN A 324 6.58 -5.30 -19.29
C ASN A 324 5.49 -4.96 -20.33
N ALA A 325 5.84 -4.16 -21.34
CA ALA A 325 4.93 -3.84 -22.43
C ALA A 325 4.52 -5.06 -23.29
N ALA A 326 5.20 -6.20 -23.18
CA ALA A 326 4.86 -7.46 -23.85
C ALA A 326 3.96 -8.39 -23.02
N ASN A 327 3.51 -7.97 -21.82
CA ASN A 327 2.82 -8.79 -20.82
C ASN A 327 3.65 -9.95 -20.23
N ASP A 328 4.96 -9.93 -20.38
CA ASP A 328 5.86 -10.82 -19.65
C ASP A 328 6.00 -10.32 -18.21
N THR A 329 6.06 -11.25 -17.25
CA THR A 329 6.32 -10.93 -15.84
C THR A 329 7.74 -11.30 -15.47
N PHE A 330 8.52 -10.34 -14.98
CA PHE A 330 9.87 -10.54 -14.48
C PHE A 330 9.96 -10.29 -12.99
N ALA A 331 10.81 -11.07 -12.32
CA ALA A 331 11.14 -10.90 -10.92
C ALA A 331 12.37 -9.99 -10.81
N ILE A 332 12.19 -8.79 -10.27
CA ILE A 332 13.27 -7.81 -10.10
C ILE A 332 13.46 -7.56 -8.62
N LYS A 333 14.65 -7.81 -8.09
CA LYS A 333 14.93 -7.53 -6.68
C LYS A 333 15.02 -6.02 -6.47
N MET A 334 14.05 -5.48 -5.73
CA MET A 334 14.04 -4.09 -5.29
C MET A 334 14.55 -4.01 -3.84
N THR A 335 15.37 -3.02 -3.57
CA THR A 335 16.06 -2.80 -2.29
C THR A 335 15.95 -1.33 -1.89
N ASP A 336 16.41 -1.02 -0.67
CA ASP A 336 16.51 0.35 -0.18
C ASP A 336 15.18 1.10 -0.23
N PHE A 337 14.12 0.50 0.32
CA PHE A 337 12.86 1.22 0.47
C PHE A 337 13.02 2.38 1.44
N HIS A 338 12.70 3.58 0.98
CA HIS A 338 12.76 4.79 1.78
C HIS A 338 11.78 5.84 1.26
N LEU A 339 11.64 6.93 2.02
CA LEU A 339 10.72 8.02 1.72
C LEU A 339 11.47 9.22 1.13
N GLU A 340 11.06 9.68 -0.05
CA GLU A 340 11.61 10.86 -0.72
C GLU A 340 10.54 11.91 -1.05
N PRO A 341 10.88 13.20 -1.15
CA PRO A 341 9.94 14.22 -1.64
C PRO A 341 9.66 14.05 -3.14
N ILE A 342 8.42 14.24 -3.54
CA ILE A 342 8.04 14.34 -4.96
C ILE A 342 8.60 15.65 -5.52
N VAL A 343 9.57 15.53 -6.41
CA VAL A 343 10.11 16.66 -7.18
C VAL A 343 9.12 16.99 -8.29
N ALA A 344 8.23 17.96 -8.07
CA ALA A 344 7.41 18.51 -9.15
C ALA A 344 8.27 19.45 -10.00
N GLU A 345 8.51 19.11 -11.27
CA GLU A 345 9.32 19.96 -12.16
C GLU A 345 8.67 21.32 -12.50
N GLU A 346 7.39 21.59 -12.14
CA GLU A 346 6.69 22.80 -12.65
C GLU A 346 6.00 23.73 -11.64
N SER A 347 6.06 23.52 -10.32
CA SER A 347 5.38 24.45 -9.38
C SER A 347 6.31 25.46 -8.69
N LYS A 348 7.02 26.26 -9.49
CA LYS A 348 7.43 27.62 -9.06
C LYS A 348 6.21 28.55 -8.98
N LYS A 349 5.24 28.26 -8.10
CA LYS A 349 4.21 29.24 -7.67
C LYS A 349 3.40 28.73 -6.47
N ARG A 350 3.63 29.41 -5.35
CA ARG A 350 2.73 29.70 -4.22
C ARG A 350 2.26 28.52 -3.34
N ASN A 351 2.46 28.78 -2.05
CA ASN A 351 2.10 28.02 -0.85
C ASN A 351 3.02 26.84 -0.52
N LYS A 352 3.65 26.92 0.66
CA LYS A 352 4.29 25.82 1.37
C LYS A 352 3.22 24.79 1.75
N THR A 353 2.66 24.10 0.78
CA THR A 353 2.08 22.77 1.00
C THR A 353 3.27 21.86 1.28
N ALA A 354 3.18 21.02 2.33
CA ALA A 354 4.22 20.04 2.62
C ALA A 354 4.57 19.29 1.33
N ALA A 355 5.86 19.11 1.05
CA ALA A 355 6.28 18.27 -0.07
C ALA A 355 5.54 16.94 0.06
N LEU A 356 4.77 16.58 -0.96
CA LEU A 356 4.20 15.25 -1.03
C LEU A 356 5.38 14.29 -0.99
N MET A 357 5.34 13.29 -0.12
CA MET A 357 6.39 12.29 0.00
C MET A 357 5.95 11.05 -0.78
N GLN A 358 6.91 10.27 -1.27
CA GLN A 358 6.66 9.03 -1.97
C GLN A 358 7.66 7.96 -1.56
N THR A 359 7.22 6.71 -1.59
CA THR A 359 8.10 5.55 -1.40
C THR A 359 8.91 5.30 -2.66
N VAL A 360 10.22 5.11 -2.49
CA VAL A 360 11.18 4.82 -3.55
C VAL A 360 11.83 3.47 -3.29
N GLY A 361 12.13 2.72 -4.35
CA GLY A 361 12.90 1.49 -4.28
C GLY A 361 13.86 1.35 -5.45
N ASN A 362 15.03 0.78 -5.19
CA ASN A 362 16.13 0.66 -6.15
C ASN A 362 16.33 -0.80 -6.58
N GLY A 363 16.39 -1.03 -7.87
CA GLY A 363 16.72 -2.31 -8.48
C GLY A 363 17.85 -2.16 -9.49
N ALA A 364 18.46 -3.28 -9.85
CA ALA A 364 19.43 -3.34 -10.94
C ALA A 364 19.28 -4.69 -11.62
N VAL A 365 19.42 -4.71 -12.94
CA VAL A 365 19.35 -5.93 -13.74
C VAL A 365 20.59 -6.05 -14.61
N THR A 366 21.15 -7.24 -14.62
CA THR A 366 22.34 -7.61 -15.38
C THR A 366 21.94 -8.27 -16.70
N GLU A 367 22.86 -8.29 -17.66
CA GLU A 367 22.63 -8.94 -18.96
C GLU A 367 22.23 -10.42 -18.84
N LYS A 368 22.75 -11.14 -17.83
CA LYS A 368 22.46 -12.56 -17.60
C LYS A 368 20.99 -12.83 -17.26
N GLU A 369 20.30 -11.84 -16.72
CA GLU A 369 18.88 -11.96 -16.34
C GLU A 369 17.95 -11.87 -17.56
N ASN A 370 18.45 -11.44 -18.73
CA ASN A 370 17.73 -11.39 -20.00
C ASN A 370 16.36 -10.69 -19.90
N ILE A 371 16.27 -9.64 -19.07
CA ILE A 371 15.06 -8.87 -18.85
C ILE A 371 14.68 -8.13 -20.13
N ARG A 372 13.40 -8.21 -20.50
CA ARG A 372 12.84 -7.46 -21.61
C ARG A 372 11.95 -6.34 -21.10
N VAL A 373 12.28 -5.10 -21.42
CA VAL A 373 11.48 -3.92 -21.05
C VAL A 373 10.36 -3.63 -22.05
N ALA A 374 10.55 -4.05 -23.30
CA ALA A 374 9.58 -4.03 -24.38
C ALA A 374 9.73 -5.30 -25.24
N PRO A 375 8.73 -5.64 -26.09
CA PRO A 375 8.88 -6.76 -27.00
C PRO A 375 10.16 -6.61 -27.82
N ARG A 376 10.96 -7.67 -27.84
CA ARG A 376 12.23 -7.72 -28.58
C ARG A 376 13.25 -6.65 -28.20
N ILE A 377 13.17 -6.09 -26.98
CA ILE A 377 14.15 -5.15 -26.44
C ILE A 377 14.59 -5.63 -25.06
N PHE A 378 15.84 -6.06 -24.96
CA PHE A 378 16.52 -6.40 -23.71
C PHE A 378 16.99 -5.15 -22.98
N TYR A 379 17.12 -5.24 -21.66
CA TYR A 379 17.61 -4.16 -20.81
C TYR A 379 18.62 -4.65 -19.77
N LYS A 380 19.65 -3.84 -19.53
CA LYS A 380 20.59 -3.99 -18.39
C LYS A 380 20.87 -2.62 -17.78
N GLY A 381 20.94 -2.52 -16.46
CA GLY A 381 21.24 -1.29 -15.74
C GLY A 381 20.36 -1.07 -14.51
N ASP A 382 20.36 0.17 -14.03
CA ASP A 382 19.69 0.57 -12.80
C ASP A 382 18.22 0.86 -13.07
N MET A 383 17.37 0.54 -12.09
CA MET A 383 15.93 0.75 -12.15
C MET A 383 15.47 1.41 -10.85
N VAL A 384 14.66 2.46 -10.95
CA VAL A 384 14.08 3.12 -9.77
C VAL A 384 12.57 3.03 -9.85
N MET A 385 11.98 2.48 -8.80
CA MET A 385 10.53 2.42 -8.61
C MET A 385 10.10 3.61 -7.75
N TYR A 386 9.20 4.43 -8.30
CA TYR A 386 8.51 5.48 -7.56
C TYR A 386 7.07 5.07 -7.35
N ALA A 387 6.59 5.02 -6.10
CA ALA A 387 5.23 4.58 -5.78
C ALA A 387 4.12 5.30 -6.57
N THR A 388 4.37 6.56 -6.93
CA THR A 388 3.41 7.43 -7.61
C THR A 388 3.46 7.34 -9.15
N ARG A 389 4.46 6.65 -9.73
CA ARG A 389 4.63 6.54 -11.18
C ARG A 389 4.30 5.13 -11.67
N PRO A 390 3.56 4.97 -12.78
CA PRO A 390 3.17 3.64 -13.26
C PRO A 390 4.34 2.84 -13.86
N ALA A 391 5.35 3.50 -14.44
CA ALA A 391 6.51 2.85 -15.02
C ALA A 391 7.77 3.06 -14.15
N LEU A 392 8.73 2.16 -14.30
CA LEU A 392 10.03 2.31 -13.65
C LEU A 392 10.86 3.38 -14.37
N GLN A 393 11.62 4.16 -13.60
CA GLN A 393 12.70 4.95 -14.16
C GLN A 393 13.84 4.01 -14.53
N LEU A 394 14.34 4.11 -15.75
CA LEU A 394 15.37 3.23 -16.30
C LEU A 394 16.61 4.07 -16.59
N LYS A 395 17.79 3.59 -16.16
CA LYS A 395 19.08 4.19 -16.49
C LYS A 395 20.11 3.10 -16.75
N GLY A 396 20.40 2.86 -18.02
CA GLY A 396 21.24 1.74 -18.41
C GLY A 396 21.41 1.63 -19.92
N TYR A 397 21.28 0.41 -20.43
CA TYR A 397 21.43 0.09 -21.83
C TYR A 397 20.31 -0.83 -22.30
N VAL A 398 19.94 -0.68 -23.57
CA VAL A 398 18.99 -1.55 -24.28
C VAL A 398 19.65 -2.24 -25.46
N LYS A 399 19.26 -3.47 -25.75
CA LYS A 399 19.72 -4.24 -26.91
C LYS A 399 18.53 -4.84 -27.64
N LEU A 400 18.53 -4.72 -28.96
CA LEU A 400 17.48 -5.32 -29.80
C LEU A 400 17.64 -6.85 -29.83
N ASP A 401 16.55 -7.59 -29.80
CA ASP A 401 16.58 -9.06 -29.94
C ASP A 401 16.67 -9.43 -31.44
N LEU A 402 17.86 -9.20 -32.03
CA LEU A 402 18.17 -9.54 -33.42
C LEU A 402 18.89 -10.90 -33.50
N LYS A 403 18.13 -11.98 -33.61
CA LYS A 403 18.62 -13.38 -33.61
C LYS A 403 19.27 -13.83 -34.91
N LYS A 404 18.87 -13.26 -36.05
CA LYS A 404 19.40 -13.64 -37.37
C LYS A 404 20.71 -12.92 -37.71
N ILE A 405 20.98 -11.80 -37.05
CA ILE A 405 22.25 -11.08 -37.18
C ILE A 405 23.31 -11.79 -36.33
N LYS A 406 24.26 -12.43 -37.01
CA LYS A 406 25.35 -13.18 -36.35
C LYS A 406 26.18 -12.26 -35.46
N ASN A 407 26.45 -12.69 -34.24
CA ASN A 407 27.26 -11.98 -33.24
C ASN A 407 26.74 -10.57 -32.92
N TYR A 408 25.43 -10.34 -33.00
CA TYR A 408 24.83 -9.07 -32.61
C TYR A 408 24.93 -8.84 -31.10
N ASP A 409 25.63 -7.77 -30.70
CA ASP A 409 25.80 -7.41 -29.29
C ASP A 409 25.80 -5.89 -29.05
N THR A 410 25.06 -5.13 -29.88
CA THR A 410 25.03 -3.67 -29.74
C THR A 410 24.05 -3.26 -28.63
N TRP A 411 24.61 -2.74 -27.54
CA TRP A 411 23.88 -2.13 -26.43
C TRP A 411 23.90 -0.62 -26.56
N LEU A 412 22.73 0.02 -26.61
CA LEU A 412 22.55 1.48 -26.70
C LEU A 412 22.21 2.05 -25.33
N ALA A 413 22.84 3.17 -24.96
CA ALA A 413 22.52 3.90 -23.74
C ALA A 413 21.05 4.35 -23.75
N TYR A 414 20.36 4.11 -22.64
CA TYR A 414 18.95 4.38 -22.50
C TYR A 414 18.63 4.99 -21.14
N ASN A 415 17.83 6.05 -21.15
CA ASN A 415 17.37 6.73 -19.95
C ASN A 415 15.89 7.11 -20.12
N GLN A 416 15.07 6.79 -19.12
CA GLN A 416 13.63 7.08 -19.11
C GLN A 416 13.22 7.48 -17.70
N SER A 417 12.44 8.55 -17.56
CA SER A 417 12.00 9.11 -16.27
C SER A 417 10.96 8.26 -15.52
N GLY A 418 10.29 7.32 -16.19
CA GLY A 418 9.21 6.49 -15.63
C GLY A 418 7.80 7.07 -15.84
N ASP A 419 7.65 8.14 -16.63
CA ASP A 419 6.34 8.73 -16.96
C ASP A 419 5.65 8.02 -18.12
N GLU A 420 6.44 7.50 -19.06
CA GLU A 420 5.97 6.77 -20.25
C GLU A 420 6.12 5.26 -20.05
N LYS A 421 5.22 4.46 -20.63
CA LYS A 421 5.31 2.99 -20.61
C LYS A 421 6.03 2.44 -21.84
N ASP A 422 6.01 3.18 -22.93
CA ASP A 422 6.60 2.76 -24.19
C ASP A 422 8.10 3.01 -24.17
N ILE A 423 8.85 2.11 -24.81
CA ILE A 423 10.31 2.21 -24.89
C ILE A 423 10.65 2.90 -26.21
N LEU A 424 10.98 4.18 -26.11
CA LEU A 424 11.32 5.05 -27.24
C LEU A 424 12.79 5.44 -27.16
N ILE A 425 13.59 4.94 -28.11
CA ILE A 425 15.03 5.16 -28.12
C ILE A 425 15.32 6.32 -29.07
N ASP A 426 15.91 7.40 -28.57
CA ASP A 426 16.39 8.52 -29.41
C ASP A 426 17.59 8.04 -30.25
N PHE A 427 17.33 7.58 -31.47
CA PHE A 427 18.36 6.99 -32.32
C PHE A 427 19.44 8.01 -32.70
N ASP A 428 19.07 9.28 -32.86
CA ASP A 428 19.97 10.35 -33.31
C ASP A 428 21.08 10.63 -32.29
N ASN A 429 20.74 10.54 -31.00
CA ASN A 429 21.65 10.84 -29.90
C ASN A 429 22.13 9.59 -29.14
N SER A 430 21.61 8.40 -29.47
CA SER A 430 22.01 7.15 -28.84
C SER A 430 23.47 6.80 -29.12
N VAL A 431 24.14 6.36 -28.05
CA VAL A 431 25.53 5.89 -28.09
C VAL A 431 25.62 4.47 -27.54
N SER A 432 26.53 3.66 -28.07
CA SER A 432 26.80 2.33 -27.57
C SER A 432 27.65 2.35 -26.30
N GLU A 433 27.79 1.21 -25.62
CA GLU A 433 28.66 1.07 -24.43
C GLU A 433 30.12 1.51 -24.68
N VAL A 434 30.61 1.40 -25.92
CA VAL A 434 31.96 1.83 -26.32
C VAL A 434 32.02 3.29 -26.79
N GLY A 435 30.93 4.05 -26.68
CA GLY A 435 30.85 5.47 -27.04
C GLY A 435 30.66 5.75 -28.53
N ARG A 436 30.35 4.74 -29.34
CA ARG A 436 30.04 4.93 -30.77
C ARG A 436 28.59 5.35 -30.94
N ARG A 437 28.29 6.28 -31.84
CA ARG A 437 26.89 6.61 -32.16
C ARG A 437 26.17 5.41 -32.78
N ALA A 438 24.87 5.29 -32.53
CA ALA A 438 24.05 4.28 -33.20
C ALA A 438 24.17 4.43 -34.73
N GLN A 439 24.43 3.32 -35.40
CA GLN A 439 24.59 3.27 -36.86
C GLN A 439 23.43 2.48 -37.49
N GLY A 440 23.01 2.90 -38.67
CA GLY A 440 21.94 2.28 -39.43
C GLY A 440 21.77 2.95 -40.78
N GLY A 441 21.11 2.28 -41.72
CA GLY A 441 20.87 2.79 -43.06
C GLY A 441 21.60 2.01 -44.14
N LEU A 442 21.78 2.66 -45.28
CA LEU A 442 22.44 2.11 -46.47
C LEU A 442 23.74 2.89 -46.70
N HIS A 443 24.81 2.16 -46.98
CA HIS A 443 26.17 2.70 -47.07
C HIS A 443 26.89 2.17 -48.31
N PHE A 444 27.81 2.96 -48.85
CA PHE A 444 28.72 2.53 -49.91
C PHE A 444 29.96 1.89 -49.30
N ALA A 445 30.23 0.64 -49.68
CA ALA A 445 31.53 0.03 -49.43
C ALA A 445 32.59 0.59 -50.37
N SER A 446 33.87 0.30 -50.08
CA SER A 446 35.02 0.73 -50.91
C SER A 446 34.96 0.32 -52.40
N ASP A 447 34.17 -0.70 -52.76
CA ASP A 447 33.93 -1.15 -54.13
C ASP A 447 32.69 -0.50 -54.78
N ASN A 448 32.12 0.53 -54.14
CA ASN A 448 30.87 1.22 -54.47
C ASN A 448 29.61 0.33 -54.42
N SER A 449 29.68 -0.88 -53.85
CA SER A 449 28.47 -1.66 -53.57
C SER A 449 27.71 -1.07 -52.38
N LEU A 450 26.38 -1.05 -52.47
CA LEU A 450 25.53 -0.70 -51.35
C LEU A 450 25.40 -1.89 -50.39
N TYR A 451 25.43 -1.61 -49.10
CA TYR A 451 25.10 -2.58 -48.06
C TYR A 451 24.25 -1.93 -46.96
N ILE A 452 23.55 -2.76 -46.20
CA ILE A 452 22.55 -2.33 -45.21
C ILE A 452 23.06 -2.59 -43.78
N THR A 453 22.77 -1.66 -42.87
CA THR A 453 22.99 -1.81 -41.42
C THR A 453 21.74 -1.42 -40.65
N PHE A 454 21.50 -2.04 -39.49
CA PHE A 454 20.38 -1.68 -38.61
C PHE A 454 20.79 -1.86 -37.13
N VAL A 455 21.32 -0.80 -36.53
CA VAL A 455 21.78 -0.77 -35.13
C VAL A 455 22.97 -1.71 -34.87
N PHE A 456 23.87 -1.82 -35.84
CA PHE A 456 25.18 -2.47 -35.72
C PHE A 456 26.21 -1.75 -36.60
N ASP A 457 27.49 -1.99 -36.33
CA ASP A 457 28.59 -1.26 -36.93
C ASP A 457 28.67 -1.46 -38.47
N LYS A 458 29.06 -0.40 -39.17
CA LYS A 458 29.48 -0.40 -40.57
C LYS A 458 30.67 -1.35 -40.78
N LYS A 459 30.88 -1.73 -42.05
CA LYS A 459 32.08 -2.48 -42.45
C LYS A 459 33.34 -1.62 -42.23
N ASP A 460 33.28 -0.34 -42.57
CA ASP A 460 34.27 0.68 -42.25
C ASP A 460 33.57 1.95 -41.73
N ASP A 461 34.09 2.56 -40.66
CA ASP A 461 33.52 3.78 -40.06
C ASP A 461 33.53 4.98 -41.03
N ASN A 462 34.37 4.95 -42.07
CA ASN A 462 34.48 6.00 -43.08
C ASN A 462 33.58 5.77 -44.32
N ASP A 463 32.88 4.64 -44.41
CA ASP A 463 31.98 4.34 -45.52
C ASP A 463 30.89 5.43 -45.63
N GLU A 464 30.67 5.93 -46.84
CA GLU A 464 29.72 7.03 -47.10
C GLU A 464 28.26 6.55 -46.97
N ASP A 465 27.41 7.36 -46.34
CA ASP A 465 25.98 7.07 -46.18
C ASP A 465 25.23 7.36 -47.50
N PHE A 466 24.60 6.35 -48.10
CA PHE A 466 23.61 6.54 -49.16
C PHE A 466 22.28 7.02 -48.58
N PHE A 467 21.83 6.35 -47.50
CA PHE A 467 20.64 6.71 -46.74
C PHE A 467 20.95 6.59 -45.25
N LYS A 468 20.68 7.64 -44.49
CA LYS A 468 20.90 7.68 -43.04
C LYS A 468 19.59 7.97 -42.31
N PRO A 469 19.02 7.00 -41.57
CA PRO A 469 17.80 7.21 -40.80
C PRO A 469 18.02 8.19 -39.66
N SER A 470 16.92 8.73 -39.14
CA SER A 470 16.93 9.63 -37.98
C SER A 470 15.58 9.62 -37.27
N GLY A 471 15.55 10.01 -36.00
CA GLY A 471 14.36 10.06 -35.17
C GLY A 471 14.33 9.00 -34.07
N THR A 472 13.17 8.40 -33.83
CA THR A 472 12.94 7.49 -32.70
C THR A 472 12.96 6.04 -33.15
N LEU A 473 13.83 5.25 -32.53
CA LEU A 473 13.87 3.80 -32.64
C LEU A 473 12.87 3.16 -31.68
N HIS A 474 11.96 2.35 -32.21
CA HIS A 474 10.99 1.58 -31.42
C HIS A 474 10.62 0.28 -32.15
N PHE A 475 9.93 -0.62 -31.45
CA PHE A 475 9.41 -1.86 -32.03
C PHE A 475 7.90 -1.76 -32.23
N ASP A 476 7.45 -1.90 -33.47
CA ASP A 476 6.04 -1.93 -33.82
C ASP A 476 5.51 -3.36 -33.82
N LYS A 477 4.59 -3.64 -32.89
CA LYS A 477 4.02 -4.98 -32.69
C LYS A 477 3.11 -5.42 -33.84
N GLU A 478 2.39 -4.49 -34.45
CA GLU A 478 1.40 -4.81 -35.48
C GLU A 478 2.08 -5.30 -36.76
N SER A 479 3.15 -4.62 -37.19
CA SER A 479 3.95 -5.04 -38.34
C SER A 479 5.07 -6.03 -38.00
N ASN A 480 5.38 -6.23 -36.71
CA ASN A 480 6.52 -7.02 -36.22
C ASN A 480 7.87 -6.52 -36.80
N GLU A 481 8.06 -5.19 -36.77
CA GLU A 481 9.22 -4.50 -37.34
C GLU A 481 9.84 -3.54 -36.32
N PHE A 482 11.16 -3.40 -36.38
CA PHE A 482 11.83 -2.26 -35.74
C PHE A 482 11.75 -1.05 -36.67
N ARG A 483 11.44 0.13 -36.15
CA ARG A 483 11.29 1.36 -36.94
C ARG A 483 12.16 2.45 -36.38
N ILE A 484 12.83 3.20 -37.26
CA ILE A 484 13.50 4.46 -36.96
C ILE A 484 12.79 5.53 -37.79
N GLU A 485 11.97 6.35 -37.14
CA GLU A 485 11.14 7.35 -37.82
C GLU A 485 10.86 8.59 -36.95
N ASP A 486 10.46 9.69 -37.61
CA ASP A 486 9.90 10.87 -36.95
C ASP A 486 8.46 10.56 -36.52
N LEU A 487 8.19 10.62 -35.22
CA LEU A 487 6.86 10.34 -34.65
C LEU A 487 5.76 11.25 -35.23
N ARG A 488 6.08 12.48 -35.66
CA ARG A 488 5.10 13.38 -36.30
C ARG A 488 4.76 12.94 -37.71
N LYS A 489 5.73 12.37 -38.43
CA LYS A 489 5.49 11.75 -39.74
C LYS A 489 4.68 10.47 -39.58
N ALA A 490 5.02 9.63 -38.60
CA ALA A 490 4.27 8.42 -38.27
C ALA A 490 2.80 8.74 -37.89
N ALA A 491 2.56 9.87 -37.22
CA ALA A 491 1.22 10.38 -36.90
C ALA A 491 0.49 11.04 -38.09
N GLY A 492 1.11 11.14 -39.26
CA GLY A 492 0.54 11.78 -40.46
C GLY A 492 0.48 13.32 -40.41
N GLU A 493 1.15 13.96 -39.44
CA GLU A 493 1.21 15.42 -39.34
C GLU A 493 2.15 16.06 -40.39
N LYS A 494 3.11 15.26 -40.87
CA LYS A 494 4.14 15.62 -41.84
C LYS A 494 4.26 14.58 -42.94
N LEU A 495 4.59 15.05 -44.14
CA LEU A 495 4.95 14.27 -45.32
C LEU A 495 6.48 14.10 -45.44
N GLU A 496 7.26 15.10 -45.03
CA GLU A 496 8.72 15.06 -45.02
C GLU A 496 9.24 14.29 -43.81
N GLY A 497 10.39 13.63 -43.98
CA GLY A 497 11.04 12.90 -42.90
C GLY A 497 11.58 11.56 -43.36
N LYS A 498 12.40 10.96 -42.50
CA LYS A 498 13.06 9.69 -42.78
C LYS A 498 12.33 8.56 -42.06
N VAL A 499 12.14 7.46 -42.76
CA VAL A 499 11.58 6.23 -42.21
C VAL A 499 12.51 5.10 -42.56
N PHE A 500 12.83 4.26 -41.59
CA PHE A 500 13.63 3.07 -41.80
C PHE A 500 13.13 1.93 -40.94
N ASN A 501 12.51 0.97 -41.62
CA ASN A 501 11.86 -0.16 -40.99
C ASN A 501 12.66 -1.42 -41.28
N TYR A 502 12.80 -2.28 -40.29
CA TYR A 502 13.48 -3.56 -40.41
C TYR A 502 12.61 -4.69 -39.92
N ASN A 503 12.30 -5.60 -40.84
CA ASN A 503 11.63 -6.86 -40.59
C ASN A 503 12.68 -7.97 -40.49
N GLU A 504 13.00 -8.41 -39.26
CA GLU A 504 14.01 -9.45 -39.08
C GLU A 504 13.59 -10.79 -39.72
N ASP A 505 12.32 -11.18 -39.61
CA ASP A 505 11.89 -12.50 -40.10
C ASP A 505 12.11 -12.63 -41.61
N LYS A 506 11.88 -11.54 -42.36
CA LYS A 506 12.14 -11.45 -43.80
C LYS A 506 13.54 -10.99 -44.18
N GLN A 507 14.33 -10.52 -43.20
CA GLN A 507 15.59 -9.80 -43.42
C GLN A 507 15.44 -8.60 -44.36
N GLU A 508 14.27 -7.96 -44.34
CA GLU A 508 13.91 -6.88 -45.26
C GLU A 508 13.96 -5.54 -44.53
N VAL A 509 14.55 -4.54 -45.18
CA VAL A 509 14.43 -3.14 -44.77
C VAL A 509 13.56 -2.38 -45.76
N ARG A 510 12.83 -1.38 -45.25
CA ARG A 510 12.17 -0.37 -46.05
C ARG A 510 12.71 0.99 -45.64
N PHE A 511 13.08 1.81 -46.61
CA PHE A 511 13.60 3.14 -46.36
C PHE A 511 12.85 4.18 -47.19
N GLU A 512 12.66 5.33 -46.58
CA GLU A 512 12.06 6.49 -47.21
C GLU A 512 12.78 7.75 -46.72
N GLY A 513 13.09 8.65 -47.64
CA GLY A 513 13.61 9.97 -47.31
C GLY A 513 14.64 10.50 -48.31
N PRO A 514 15.40 11.53 -47.91
CA PRO A 514 16.54 12.02 -48.68
C PRO A 514 17.63 10.95 -48.81
N VAL A 515 18.22 10.83 -50.01
CA VAL A 515 19.33 9.92 -50.32
C VAL A 515 20.46 10.63 -51.04
N THR A 516 21.68 10.11 -50.90
CA THR A 516 22.91 10.71 -51.47
C THR A 516 23.52 9.75 -52.49
N PHE A 517 23.25 9.97 -53.78
CA PHE A 517 23.89 9.19 -54.86
C PHE A 517 25.32 9.64 -55.14
N PHE A 518 25.61 10.92 -54.93
CA PHE A 518 26.85 11.54 -55.33
C PHE A 518 27.14 12.75 -54.43
N LYS A 519 28.39 12.86 -53.95
CA LYS A 519 28.87 14.08 -53.30
C LYS A 519 29.13 15.14 -54.38
N GLY A 520 28.23 16.13 -54.45
CA GLY A 520 28.26 17.19 -55.45
C GLY A 520 29.59 17.94 -55.55
N THR A 521 29.83 18.52 -56.72
CA THR A 521 30.89 19.50 -57.00
C THR A 521 30.28 20.90 -57.12
N LYS A 522 31.12 21.93 -57.33
CA LYS A 522 30.65 23.31 -57.51
C LYS A 522 29.69 23.46 -58.71
N ASP A 523 29.92 22.71 -59.79
CA ASP A 523 29.18 22.86 -61.05
C ASP A 523 28.11 21.78 -61.26
N PHE A 524 28.07 20.77 -60.39
CA PHE A 524 27.11 19.68 -60.47
C PHE A 524 26.74 19.15 -59.09
N ASN A 525 25.47 19.25 -58.70
CA ASN A 525 24.95 18.70 -57.46
C ASN A 525 23.64 17.95 -57.69
N LEU A 526 23.43 16.88 -56.93
CA LEU A 526 22.19 16.10 -56.94
C LEU A 526 21.46 16.27 -55.61
N THR A 527 20.15 16.52 -55.68
CA THR A 527 19.24 16.45 -54.53
C THR A 527 18.24 15.36 -54.83
N SER A 528 18.19 14.34 -53.98
CA SER A 528 17.41 13.14 -54.26
C SER A 528 16.61 12.69 -53.05
N SER A 529 15.42 12.15 -53.31
CA SER A 529 14.62 11.42 -52.34
C SER A 529 14.20 10.08 -52.94
N ALA A 530 14.22 9.04 -52.12
CA ALA A 530 13.80 7.72 -52.55
C ALA A 530 12.84 7.06 -51.55
N LEU A 531 12.01 6.18 -52.09
CA LEU A 531 11.31 5.13 -51.36
C LEU A 531 11.87 3.80 -51.87
N GLY A 532 12.29 2.91 -50.98
CA GLY A 532 12.88 1.66 -51.41
C GLY A 532 12.81 0.56 -50.37
N SER A 533 13.18 -0.63 -50.82
CA SER A 533 13.38 -1.79 -49.96
C SER A 533 14.72 -2.46 -50.26
N GLY A 534 15.22 -3.19 -49.29
CA GLY A 534 16.44 -3.95 -49.41
C GLY A 534 16.38 -5.23 -48.60
N ASN A 535 17.16 -6.24 -48.97
CA ASN A 535 17.28 -7.47 -48.20
C ASN A 535 18.71 -7.68 -47.70
N LEU A 536 18.88 -7.93 -46.39
CA LEU A 536 20.20 -8.08 -45.77
C LEU A 536 20.89 -9.40 -46.14
N GLU A 537 20.16 -10.44 -46.54
CA GLU A 537 20.73 -11.74 -46.93
C GLU A 537 21.14 -11.77 -48.41
N THR A 538 20.28 -11.30 -49.31
CA THR A 538 20.55 -11.31 -50.76
C THR A 538 21.29 -10.06 -51.24
N ASN A 539 21.29 -8.99 -50.44
CA ASN A 539 21.75 -7.65 -50.81
C ASN A 539 21.04 -7.06 -52.05
N GLU A 540 19.83 -7.54 -52.36
CA GLU A 540 18.99 -6.97 -53.42
C GLU A 540 18.36 -5.67 -52.91
N ILE A 541 18.60 -4.55 -53.60
CA ILE A 541 18.07 -3.22 -53.25
C ILE A 541 17.24 -2.70 -54.42
N LYS A 542 15.99 -2.32 -54.14
CA LYS A 542 15.05 -1.73 -55.11
C LYS A 542 14.59 -0.39 -54.58
N MET A 543 14.54 0.61 -55.45
CA MET A 543 14.07 1.93 -55.05
C MET A 543 13.40 2.68 -56.19
N ASN A 544 12.43 3.50 -55.83
CA ASN A 544 11.85 4.54 -56.66
C ASN A 544 12.41 5.89 -56.18
N SER A 545 13.10 6.61 -57.06
CA SER A 545 13.78 7.86 -56.69
C SER A 545 13.27 9.05 -57.51
N LEU A 546 13.21 10.21 -56.86
CA LEU A 546 13.08 11.51 -57.49
C LEU A 546 14.43 12.20 -57.36
N ILE A 547 15.01 12.58 -58.49
CA ILE A 547 16.34 13.17 -58.56
C ILE A 547 16.22 14.55 -59.22
N MET A 548 16.68 15.56 -58.51
CA MET A 548 16.86 16.91 -59.03
C MET A 548 18.35 17.15 -59.26
N ALA A 549 18.74 17.35 -60.52
CA ALA A 549 20.11 17.71 -60.89
C ALA A 549 20.24 19.22 -61.04
N ASN A 550 21.10 19.83 -60.23
CA ASN A 550 21.52 21.21 -60.39
C ASN A 550 22.84 21.23 -61.15
N MET A 551 22.81 21.73 -62.38
CA MET A 551 23.94 21.73 -63.30
C MET A 551 24.23 23.15 -63.77
N ASN A 552 25.45 23.63 -63.54
CA ASN A 552 25.91 24.92 -64.04
C ASN A 552 26.38 24.80 -65.50
N MET A 553 25.43 24.62 -66.42
CA MET A 553 25.70 24.41 -67.85
C MET A 553 25.13 25.54 -68.72
N PRO A 554 25.74 25.85 -69.87
CA PRO A 554 25.18 26.80 -70.82
C PRO A 554 23.77 26.36 -71.31
N PRO A 555 22.83 27.30 -71.54
CA PRO A 555 21.47 26.99 -71.99
C PRO A 555 21.39 26.11 -73.25
N ALA A 556 22.36 26.25 -74.17
CA ALA A 556 22.45 25.43 -75.38
C ALA A 556 22.56 23.92 -75.07
N VAL A 557 23.22 23.56 -73.97
CA VAL A 557 23.36 22.16 -73.54
C VAL A 557 22.02 21.59 -73.08
N PHE A 558 21.20 22.37 -72.36
CA PHE A 558 19.86 21.95 -71.98
C PHE A 558 18.95 21.73 -73.20
N GLN A 559 19.08 22.56 -74.23
CA GLN A 559 18.34 22.37 -75.49
C GLN A 559 18.75 21.08 -76.20
N MET A 560 20.06 20.78 -76.24
CA MET A 560 20.55 19.52 -76.80
C MET A 560 20.06 18.30 -76.01
N MET A 561 20.07 18.36 -74.68
CA MET A 561 19.53 17.30 -73.82
C MET A 561 18.03 17.09 -74.06
N ALA A 562 17.25 18.17 -74.15
CA ALA A 562 15.82 18.09 -74.42
C ALA A 562 15.52 17.47 -75.80
N ALA A 563 16.27 17.86 -76.84
CA ALA A 563 16.13 17.28 -78.17
C ALA A 563 16.44 15.78 -78.18
N ASN A 564 17.52 15.38 -77.48
CA ASN A 564 17.91 13.97 -77.36
C ASN A 564 16.86 13.15 -76.59
N LEU A 565 16.35 13.66 -75.46
CA LEU A 565 15.25 13.03 -74.71
C LEU A 565 14.00 12.86 -75.57
N GLN A 566 13.63 13.87 -76.37
CA GLN A 566 12.49 13.77 -77.28
C GLN A 566 12.69 12.71 -78.37
N GLU A 567 13.91 12.58 -78.89
CA GLU A 567 14.27 11.54 -79.86
C GLU A 567 14.16 10.15 -79.24
N LEU A 568 14.71 9.97 -78.03
CA LEU A 568 14.64 8.73 -77.28
C LEU A 568 13.19 8.31 -76.98
N ILE A 569 12.35 9.24 -76.52
CA ILE A 569 10.93 8.99 -76.27
C ILE A 569 10.21 8.56 -77.55
N LYS A 570 10.56 9.13 -78.71
CA LYS A 570 9.99 8.74 -80.01
C LYS A 570 10.44 7.36 -80.45
N SER A 571 11.68 6.96 -80.16
CA SER A 571 12.24 5.68 -80.59
C SER A 571 11.86 4.52 -79.68
N GLU A 572 11.82 4.75 -78.36
CA GLU A 572 11.64 3.70 -77.35
C GLU A 572 10.24 3.71 -76.71
N GLY A 573 9.49 4.80 -76.88
CA GLY A 573 8.25 5.05 -76.16
C GLY A 573 8.50 5.54 -74.72
N ALA A 574 7.49 6.12 -74.09
CA ALA A 574 7.50 6.46 -72.67
C ALA A 574 6.18 6.02 -72.04
N SER A 575 6.23 5.41 -70.86
CA SER A 575 5.04 5.11 -70.08
C SER A 575 4.44 6.38 -69.47
N ASP A 576 3.13 6.38 -69.21
CA ASP A 576 2.48 7.48 -68.49
C ASP A 576 3.14 7.65 -67.10
N GLY A 577 3.74 8.83 -66.89
CA GLY A 577 4.63 9.12 -65.76
C GLY A 577 3.94 9.41 -64.43
N LEU A 578 2.73 8.91 -64.20
CA LEU A 578 1.94 9.31 -63.02
C LEU A 578 2.28 8.53 -61.75
N GLY A 579 2.95 7.37 -61.86
CA GLY A 579 3.43 6.59 -60.71
C GLY A 579 2.37 6.39 -59.61
N ASP A 580 2.80 6.12 -58.39
CA ASP A 580 1.95 6.30 -57.21
C ASP A 580 2.03 7.77 -56.76
N GLN A 581 0.88 8.46 -56.76
CA GLN A 581 0.81 9.88 -56.41
C GLN A 581 1.22 10.15 -54.97
N THR A 582 0.93 9.23 -54.05
CA THR A 582 1.28 9.34 -52.63
C THR A 582 2.79 9.24 -52.46
N GLU A 583 3.43 8.26 -53.11
CA GLU A 583 4.88 8.14 -53.07
C GLU A 583 5.59 9.34 -53.70
N LEU A 584 5.01 9.91 -54.76
CA LEU A 584 5.51 11.13 -55.38
C LEU A 584 5.43 12.31 -54.41
N LEU A 585 4.32 12.45 -53.66
CA LEU A 585 4.15 13.52 -52.68
C LEU A 585 5.20 13.47 -51.57
N TYR A 586 5.52 12.30 -51.04
CA TYR A 586 6.58 12.16 -50.03
C TYR A 586 7.95 12.58 -50.56
N LYS A 587 8.28 12.17 -51.80
CA LYS A 587 9.55 12.56 -52.44
C LYS A 587 9.60 14.07 -52.73
N ILE A 588 8.49 14.68 -53.17
CA ILE A 588 8.39 16.14 -53.35
C ILE A 588 8.56 16.85 -52.01
N ALA A 589 7.90 16.38 -50.94
CA ALA A 589 8.00 16.97 -49.61
C ALA A 589 9.46 16.98 -49.11
N ASN A 590 10.19 15.88 -49.30
CA ASN A 590 11.60 15.78 -48.90
C ASN A 590 12.55 16.69 -49.72
N ILE A 591 12.22 17.03 -50.97
CA ILE A 591 13.07 17.87 -51.85
C ILE A 591 12.69 19.35 -51.78
N ALA A 592 11.40 19.66 -51.84
CA ALA A 592 10.86 21.01 -52.00
C ALA A 592 10.12 21.53 -50.74
N GLY A 593 9.95 20.69 -49.73
CA GLY A 593 9.31 21.01 -48.45
C GLY A 593 7.79 20.76 -48.43
N GLU A 594 7.27 20.63 -47.21
CA GLU A 594 5.86 20.38 -46.89
C GLU A 594 4.86 21.25 -47.65
N LYS A 595 5.10 22.57 -47.68
CA LYS A 595 4.18 23.53 -48.30
C LYS A 595 4.02 23.26 -49.79
N VAL A 596 5.12 23.03 -50.49
CA VAL A 596 5.13 22.80 -51.93
C VAL A 596 4.45 21.47 -52.26
N ALA A 597 4.69 20.43 -51.47
CA ALA A 597 4.02 19.14 -51.64
C ALA A 597 2.49 19.25 -51.48
N LYS A 598 2.01 19.96 -50.45
CA LYS A 598 0.57 20.17 -50.21
C LYS A 598 -0.09 21.04 -51.30
N GLU A 599 0.63 22.06 -51.80
CA GLU A 599 0.15 22.86 -52.94
C GLU A 599 0.08 22.03 -54.23
N TYR A 600 1.05 21.14 -54.47
CA TYR A 600 1.05 20.22 -55.60
C TYR A 600 -0.14 19.25 -55.52
N ASP A 601 -0.36 18.61 -54.37
CA ASP A 601 -1.49 17.70 -54.13
C ASP A 601 -2.84 18.38 -54.45
N THR A 602 -3.03 19.59 -53.91
CA THR A 602 -4.26 20.37 -54.14
C THR A 602 -4.47 20.69 -55.63
N ARG A 603 -3.42 21.03 -56.37
CA ARG A 603 -3.51 21.37 -57.80
C ARG A 603 -3.78 20.14 -58.68
N VAL A 604 -3.19 19.00 -58.34
CA VAL A 604 -3.41 17.74 -59.06
C VAL A 604 -4.86 17.26 -58.84
N LEU A 605 -5.39 17.37 -57.63
CA LEU A 605 -6.79 17.05 -57.33
C LEU A 605 -7.77 17.92 -58.14
N VAL A 606 -7.51 19.22 -58.30
CA VAL A 606 -8.36 20.13 -59.10
C VAL A 606 -8.36 19.77 -60.60
N LEU A 607 -7.24 19.24 -61.12
CA LEU A 607 -7.12 18.79 -62.51
C LEU A 607 -7.81 17.45 -62.80
N PHE A 608 -8.11 16.64 -61.78
CA PHE A 608 -8.84 15.37 -61.91
C PHE A 608 -10.37 15.55 -61.91
N TRP A 609 -10.87 16.70 -61.44
CA TRP A 609 -12.31 17.05 -61.42
C TRP A 609 -12.76 17.89 -62.63
N LEU A 610 -11.83 18.26 -63.51
CA LEU A 610 -12.05 18.87 -64.83
C LEU A 610 -11.77 17.83 -65.92
#